data_AF-A0A356W001-F1
#
_entry.id   AF-A0A356W001-F1
#
_cell.length_a   1.000
_cell.length_b   1.000
_cell.length_c   1.000
_cell.angle_alpha   90.00
_cell.angle_beta   90.00
_cell.angle_gamma   90.00
#
_symmetry.space_group_name_H-M   'P 1'
#
loop_
_entity.id
_entity.type
_entity.pdbx_description
1 polymer ?
#
loop_
_entity_poly.entity_id
_entity_poly.type
_entity_poly.pdbx_seq_one_letter_code
_entity_poly.pdbx_strand_id
1 'polypeptide(L)' 'IFDLETSTLSNITREYLAAAQKAGRVVSISDEMPKSFILCCSADGRTTVYTTQISTATLLRRTGFFEKLSNL' A
#
# COMPACT_ATOMS: atom_id res chain seq x y z
N ILE A 1 -3.39 -4.10 -0.11
CA ILE A 1 -2.79 -2.84 -0.57
C ILE A 1 -3.88 -1.77 -0.58
N PHE A 2 -3.55 -0.56 -0.18
CA PHE A 2 -4.50 0.52 0.08
C PHE A 2 -4.02 1.79 -0.61
N ASP A 3 -4.94 2.50 -1.24
CA ASP A 3 -4.65 3.75 -1.93
C ASP A 3 -4.54 4.91 -0.93
N LEU A 4 -3.47 5.70 -1.01
CA LEU A 4 -3.23 6.75 -0.01
C LEU A 4 -4.20 7.92 -0.16
N GLU A 5 -4.57 8.31 -1.38
CA GLU A 5 -5.47 9.45 -1.61
C GLU A 5 -6.87 9.18 -1.04
N THR A 6 -7.36 7.96 -1.17
CA THR A 6 -8.70 7.58 -0.72
C THR A 6 -8.73 7.04 0.71
N SER A 7 -7.74 6.24 1.11
CA SER A 7 -7.77 5.55 2.42
C SER A 7 -7.36 6.46 3.57
N THR A 8 -6.55 7.49 3.32
CA THR A 8 -6.17 8.46 4.36
C THR A 8 -7.25 9.48 4.68
N LEU A 9 -8.41 9.43 4.01
CA LEU A 9 -9.54 10.33 4.32
C LEU A 9 -10.11 10.10 5.72
N SER A 10 -10.00 8.88 6.26
CA SER A 10 -10.42 8.57 7.63
C SER A 10 -9.35 8.98 8.65
N ASN A 11 -9.79 9.50 9.82
CA ASN A 11 -8.87 9.81 10.92
C ASN A 11 -8.15 8.56 11.43
N ILE A 12 -8.85 7.42 11.47
CA ILE A 12 -8.30 6.14 11.94
C ILE A 12 -7.08 5.73 11.11
N THR A 13 -7.16 5.83 9.78
CA THR A 13 -6.04 5.49 8.90
C THR A 13 -4.86 6.42 9.12
N ARG A 14 -5.10 7.73 9.28
CA ARG A 14 -4.05 8.71 9.54
C ARG A 14 -3.34 8.45 10.87
N GLU A 15 -4.11 8.20 11.93
CA GLU A 15 -3.59 7.87 13.26
C GLU A 15 -2.77 6.57 13.24
N TYR A 16 -3.27 5.54 12.56
CA TYR A 16 -2.57 4.28 12.39
C TYR A 16 -1.22 4.46 11.69
N LEU A 17 -1.19 5.18 10.55
CA LEU A 17 0.03 5.41 9.80
C LEU A 17 1.03 6.27 10.59
N ALA A 18 0.56 7.29 11.30
CA ALA A 18 1.41 8.11 12.17
C ALA A 18 2.03 7.28 13.32
N ALA A 19 1.24 6.40 13.94
CA ALA A 19 1.73 5.49 14.98
C ALA A 19 2.75 4.49 14.42
N ALA A 20 2.49 3.91 13.23
CA ALA A 20 3.42 3.01 12.56
C ALA A 20 4.74 3.70 12.20
N GLN A 21 4.68 4.94 11.70
CA GLN A 21 5.85 5.76 11.39
C GLN A 21 6.68 6.02 12.66
N LYS A 22 6.01 6.47 13.75
CA LYS A 22 6.66 6.73 15.04
C LYS A 22 7.30 5.46 15.63
N ALA A 23 6.71 4.30 15.39
CA ALA A 23 7.23 3.01 15.84
C ALA A 23 8.35 2.43 14.94
N GLY A 24 8.76 3.14 13.88
CA GLY A 24 9.77 2.66 12.93
C GLY A 24 9.32 1.43 12.14
N ARG A 25 8.00 1.30 11.92
CA ARG A 25 7.38 0.16 11.21
C ARG A 25 6.98 0.50 9.78
N VAL A 26 7.42 1.65 9.26
CA VAL A 26 7.18 2.07 7.89
C VAL A 26 8.47 1.89 7.09
N VAL A 27 8.37 1.22 5.95
CA VAL A 27 9.46 1.04 4.99
C VAL A 27 9.07 1.75 3.70
N SER A 28 9.81 2.80 3.34
CA SER A 28 9.61 3.46 2.06
C SER A 28 10.40 2.78 0.95
N ILE A 29 9.73 2.44 -0.14
CA ILE A 29 10.37 1.87 -1.34
C ILE A 29 11.00 2.97 -2.21
N SER A 30 10.51 4.21 -2.09
CA SER A 30 10.99 5.37 -2.84
C SER A 30 10.92 6.62 -1.95
N ASP A 31 11.74 7.63 -2.26
CA ASP A 31 11.72 8.94 -1.60
C ASP A 31 10.61 9.87 -2.14
N GLU A 32 9.97 9.47 -3.24
CA GLU A 32 8.83 10.20 -3.80
C GLU A 32 7.55 10.02 -2.96
N MET A 33 6.62 10.98 -3.05
CA MET A 33 5.34 10.97 -2.31
C MET A 33 4.49 9.75 -2.67
N PRO A 34 4.30 8.77 -1.76
CA PRO A 34 3.72 7.47 -2.11
C PRO A 34 2.27 7.58 -2.57
N LYS A 35 1.89 6.73 -3.52
CA LYS A 35 0.51 6.63 -4.04
C LYS A 35 -0.31 5.57 -3.30
N SER A 36 0.35 4.57 -2.72
CA SER A 36 -0.31 3.51 -1.97
C SER A 36 0.55 3.00 -0.82
N PHE A 37 -0.09 2.31 0.12
CA PHE A 37 0.58 1.59 1.20
C PHE A 37 0.11 0.13 1.29
N ILE A 38 0.98 -0.73 1.79
CA ILE A 38 0.75 -2.17 1.93
C ILE A 38 0.97 -2.53 3.40
N LEU A 39 -0.02 -3.21 3.99
CA LEU A 39 0.13 -3.80 5.31
C LEU A 39 0.62 -5.23 5.14
N CYS A 40 1.78 -5.53 5.70
CA CYS A 40 2.35 -6.86 5.75
C CYS A 40 2.40 -7.31 7.20
N CYS A 41 1.98 -8.54 7.46
CA CYS A 41 2.17 -9.20 8.75
C CYS A 41 3.18 -10.32 8.55
N SER A 42 4.28 -10.31 9.30
CA SER A 42 5.20 -11.45 9.31
C SER A 42 4.64 -12.61 10.16
N ALA A 43 5.25 -13.79 10.01
CA ALA A 43 4.82 -15.00 10.71
C ALA A 43 4.87 -14.87 12.25
N ASP A 44 5.72 -13.97 12.77
CA ASP A 44 5.82 -13.62 14.19
C ASP A 44 4.77 -12.60 14.66
N GLY A 45 3.83 -12.21 13.79
CA GLY A 45 2.76 -11.26 14.09
C GLY A 45 3.15 -9.78 13.99
N ARG A 46 4.38 -9.46 13.57
CA ARG A 46 4.81 -8.07 13.43
C ARG A 46 4.23 -7.44 12.16
N THR A 47 3.49 -6.34 12.32
CA THR A 47 3.01 -5.54 11.18
C THR A 47 4.06 -4.55 10.70
N THR A 48 4.26 -4.50 9.38
CA THR A 48 5.08 -3.51 8.68
C THR A 48 4.26 -2.85 7.58
N VAL A 49 4.38 -1.53 7.48
CA VAL A 49 3.74 -0.73 6.43
C VAL A 49 4.78 -0.45 5.34
N TYR A 50 4.52 -0.88 4.12
CA TYR A 50 5.36 -0.51 2.97
C TYR A 50 4.67 0.60 2.17
N THR A 51 5.41 1.64 1.80
CA THR A 51 4.89 2.72 0.95
C THR A 51 5.50 2.65 -0.45
N THR A 52 4.67 2.82 -1.48
CA THR A 52 5.09 2.68 -2.88
C THR A 52 4.45 3.71 -3.81
N GLN A 53 5.14 3.97 -4.93
CA GLN A 53 4.67 4.83 -6.02
C GLN A 53 3.65 4.18 -6.96
N ILE A 54 3.46 2.86 -6.87
CA ILE A 54 2.48 2.17 -7.72
C ILE A 54 1.09 2.35 -7.09
N SER A 55 0.13 2.90 -7.84
CA SER A 55 -1.25 3.02 -7.36
C SER A 55 -2.00 1.69 -7.45
N THR A 56 -3.03 1.55 -6.62
CA THR A 56 -3.93 0.37 -6.66
C THR A 56 -4.63 0.25 -8.02
N ALA A 57 -5.02 1.37 -8.62
CA ALA A 57 -5.65 1.42 -9.94
C ALA A 57 -4.72 0.91 -11.05
N THR A 58 -3.42 1.25 -11.01
CA THR A 58 -2.44 0.74 -11.97
C THR A 58 -2.28 -0.78 -11.86
N LEU A 59 -2.27 -1.33 -10.63
CA LEU A 59 -2.22 -2.78 -10.43
C LEU A 59 -3.47 -3.46 -10.98
N LEU A 60 -4.66 -2.94 -10.66
CA LEU A 60 -5.93 -3.50 -11.14
C LEU A 60 -6.04 -3.55 -12.66
N ARG A 61 -5.57 -2.50 -13.37
CA ARG A 61 -5.55 -2.50 -14.84
C ARG A 61 -4.62 -3.57 -15.41
N ARG A 62 -3.52 -3.88 -14.71
CA ARG A 62 -2.53 -4.87 -15.15
C ARG A 62 -2.95 -6.30 -14.80
N THR A 63 -3.78 -6.52 -13.78
CA THR A 63 -4.37 -7.85 -13.55
C THR A 63 -5.35 -8.23 -14.66
N GLY A 64 -6.16 -7.28 -15.13
CA GLY A 64 -7.07 -7.50 -16.28
C GLY A 64 -6.36 -7.66 -17.64
N PHE A 65 -5.09 -7.27 -17.75
CA PHE A 65 -4.29 -7.53 -18.95
C PHE A 65 -4.02 -9.04 -19.14
N PHE A 66 -3.82 -9.79 -18.05
CA PHE A 66 -3.62 -11.24 -18.12
C PHE A 66 -4.89 -11.99 -18.51
N GLU A 67 -6.09 -11.56 -18.05
CA GLU A 67 -7.36 -12.14 -18.52
C GLU A 67 -7.56 -11.97 -20.03
N LYS A 68 -7.07 -10.86 -20.59
CA LYS A 68 -7.15 -10.58 -22.03
C LYS A 68 -6.18 -11.45 -22.84
N LEU A 69 -5.04 -11.84 -22.26
CA LEU A 69 -4.08 -12.76 -22.87
C LEU A 69 -4.49 -14.22 -22.72
N SER A 70 -5.16 -14.62 -21.64
CA SER A 70 -5.65 -16.00 -21.45
C SER A 70 -6.85 -16.36 -22.34
N ASN A 71 -7.50 -15.35 -22.93
CA ASN A 71 -8.62 -15.50 -23.86
C ASN A 71 -8.21 -15.35 -25.34
N LEU A 72 -6.90 -15.30 -25.61
CA LEU A 72 -6.27 -15.35 -26.94
C LEU A 72 -5.57 -16.70 -27.12
#